data_AF-A0A9Q0WCP7-F1
#
_entry.id   AF-A0A9Q0WCP7-F1
#
_cell.length_a   1.000
_cell.length_b   1.000
_cell.length_c   1.000
_cell.angle_alpha   90.00
_cell.angle_beta   90.00
_cell.angle_gamma   90.00
#
_symmetry.space_group_name_H-M   'P 1'
#
loop_
_entity.id
_entity.type
_entity.pdbx_description
1 polymer ?
#
loop_
_entity_poly.entity_id
_entity_poly.type
_entity_poly.pdbx_seq_one_letter_code
_entity_poly.pdbx_strand_id
1 'polypeptide(L)'
;MHHDTQTSHLSLTKDVLGVVATLGKVDDDNLSRLFSEYLGVETMLAVVCKTYEGVKALETYDKDGQINKGSGFHALGDSIGKELDGRYLVICLENIRPYCGEFMVDDPQRRLDLLKPKLPNGDGHGLRETLFYNLFSRVQVYKTREDMVFSLPCISDGAISLDGGMIKGVGVFSLGNRNDVDVRFPKSSVTSTLPDNYFDTEKHLKEMKWKREKMLEDIKREQALLDSARQSFERKKEEFVKFLAHSSAYAAQAGFTPR
;
A
#
# COMPACT_ATOMS: atom_id res chain seq x y z
N MET A 1 17.77 -14.65 27.51
CA MET A 1 17.52 -13.28 27.01
C MET A 1 17.87 -13.06 25.52
N HIS A 2 18.26 -14.10 24.76
CA HIS A 2 18.55 -13.96 23.32
C HIS A 2 17.34 -14.18 22.37
N HIS A 3 16.18 -14.58 22.90
CA HIS A 3 15.04 -14.97 22.05
C HIS A 3 14.17 -13.79 21.58
N ASP A 4 14.00 -12.76 22.41
CA ASP A 4 13.10 -11.63 22.13
C ASP A 4 13.68 -10.64 21.09
N THR A 5 15.01 -10.50 21.03
CA THR A 5 15.69 -9.61 20.09
C THR A 5 15.70 -10.16 18.65
N GLN A 6 15.71 -11.48 18.49
CA GLN A 6 15.62 -12.13 17.18
C GLN A 6 14.21 -12.08 16.59
N THR A 7 13.17 -12.07 17.43
CA THR A 7 11.77 -12.05 16.98
C THR A 7 11.34 -10.67 16.48
N SER A 8 11.80 -9.60 17.13
CA SER A 8 11.50 -8.21 16.73
C SER A 8 12.20 -7.80 15.43
N HIS A 9 13.44 -8.26 15.21
CA HIS A 9 14.15 -8.05 13.95
C HIS A 9 13.44 -8.75 12.76
N LEU A 10 12.86 -9.92 13.01
CA LEU A 10 12.12 -10.69 12.00
C LEU A 10 10.73 -10.11 11.71
N SER A 11 10.10 -9.38 12.63
CA SER A 11 8.84 -8.69 12.37
C SER A 11 9.02 -7.40 11.56
N LEU A 12 10.10 -6.66 11.81
CA LEU A 12 10.43 -5.42 11.09
C LEU A 12 10.59 -5.66 9.58
N THR A 13 11.35 -6.69 9.22
CA THR A 13 11.66 -7.03 7.82
C THR A 13 10.46 -7.58 7.04
N LYS A 14 9.41 -8.05 7.72
CA LYS A 14 8.20 -8.58 7.05
C LYS A 14 7.27 -7.48 6.53
N ASP A 15 7.20 -6.36 7.24
CA ASP A 15 6.32 -5.25 6.87
C ASP A 15 6.97 -4.28 5.88
N VAL A 16 8.27 -4.06 6.00
CA VAL A 16 9.04 -3.26 5.04
C VAL A 16 9.04 -3.94 3.68
N LEU A 17 8.52 -3.24 2.67
CA LEU A 17 8.52 -3.68 1.29
C LEU A 17 9.86 -3.39 0.59
N GLY A 18 10.48 -2.27 0.94
CA GLY A 18 11.73 -1.79 0.36
C GLY A 18 11.80 -0.27 0.36
N VAL A 19 12.73 0.28 -0.41
CA VAL A 19 12.93 1.73 -0.57
C VAL A 19 12.35 2.15 -1.93
N VAL A 20 11.77 3.35 -2.06
CA VAL A 20 11.10 3.79 -3.30
C VAL A 20 11.95 3.55 -4.55
N ALA A 21 13.24 3.91 -4.53
CA ALA A 21 14.17 3.72 -5.64
C ALA A 21 14.27 2.28 -6.16
N THR A 22 14.03 1.28 -5.32
CA THR A 22 14.17 -0.14 -5.67
C THR A 22 12.85 -0.80 -6.09
N LEU A 23 11.72 -0.12 -5.90
CA LEU A 23 10.38 -0.70 -6.13
C LEU A 23 9.86 -0.49 -7.55
N GLY A 24 10.47 0.45 -8.29
CA GLY A 24 10.14 0.77 -9.67
C GLY A 24 11.30 0.38 -10.60
N LYS A 25 10.98 0.11 -11.86
CA LYS A 25 11.99 -0.07 -12.91
C LYS A 25 11.66 0.85 -14.07
N VAL A 26 12.68 1.49 -14.63
CA VAL A 26 12.54 2.41 -15.77
C VAL A 26 13.63 2.07 -16.78
N ASP A 27 13.24 1.69 -17.99
CA ASP A 27 14.17 1.16 -19.00
C ASP A 27 14.99 2.26 -19.68
N ASP A 28 14.44 3.47 -19.76
CA ASP A 28 15.12 4.64 -20.32
C ASP A 28 15.88 5.41 -19.24
N ASP A 29 17.18 5.61 -19.46
CA ASP A 29 18.07 6.29 -18.49
C ASP A 29 17.65 7.74 -18.23
N ASN A 30 17.20 8.43 -19.27
CA ASN A 30 16.82 9.83 -19.15
C ASN A 30 15.53 9.98 -18.36
N LEU A 31 14.52 9.16 -18.63
CA LEU A 31 13.29 9.07 -17.85
C LEU A 31 13.58 8.67 -16.40
N SER A 32 14.43 7.67 -16.18
CA SER A 32 14.82 7.26 -14.82
C SER A 32 15.43 8.44 -14.05
N ARG A 33 16.35 9.17 -14.68
CA ARG A 33 16.95 10.38 -14.11
C ARG A 33 15.90 11.46 -13.84
N LEU A 34 15.03 11.77 -14.82
CA LEU A 34 14.03 12.81 -14.71
C LEU A 34 12.98 12.51 -13.63
N PHE A 35 12.53 11.27 -13.51
CA PHE A 35 11.61 10.87 -12.44
C PHE A 35 12.27 10.93 -11.07
N SER A 36 13.55 10.57 -10.97
CA SER A 36 14.29 10.65 -9.70
C SER A 36 14.52 12.09 -9.27
N GLU A 37 14.83 12.98 -10.22
CA GLU A 37 14.94 14.43 -10.03
C GLU A 37 13.56 15.04 -9.68
N TYR A 38 12.48 14.54 -10.28
CA TYR A 38 11.13 14.95 -9.98
C TYR A 38 10.68 14.55 -8.56
N LEU A 39 11.00 13.35 -8.09
CA LEU A 39 10.65 12.91 -6.75
C LEU A 39 11.55 13.52 -5.67
N GLY A 40 12.81 13.79 -6.01
CA GLY A 40 13.83 14.23 -5.06
C GLY A 40 14.42 13.09 -4.23
N VAL A 41 15.64 13.30 -3.72
CA VAL A 41 16.43 12.26 -3.04
C VAL A 41 15.74 11.74 -1.77
N GLU A 42 15.12 12.61 -0.97
CA GLU A 42 14.41 12.20 0.25
C GLU A 42 13.28 11.21 -0.06
N THR A 43 12.48 11.50 -1.08
CA THR A 43 11.38 10.62 -1.53
C THR A 43 11.92 9.33 -2.14
N MET A 44 12.98 9.41 -2.95
CA MET A 44 13.61 8.23 -3.55
C MET A 44 14.21 7.28 -2.51
N LEU A 45 14.65 7.81 -1.37
CA LEU A 45 15.18 7.05 -0.23
C LEU A 45 14.12 6.71 0.83
N ALA A 46 12.85 7.04 0.61
CA ALA A 46 11.79 6.74 1.56
C ALA A 46 11.57 5.22 1.71
N VAL A 47 11.44 4.76 2.96
CA VAL A 47 11.11 3.38 3.30
C VAL A 47 9.62 3.16 3.09
N VAL A 48 9.23 2.05 2.47
CA VAL A 48 7.82 1.72 2.23
C VAL A 48 7.41 0.58 3.14
N CYS A 49 6.45 0.85 4.04
CA CYS A 49 5.83 -0.12 4.93
C CYS A 49 4.44 -0.51 4.42
N LYS A 50 4.02 -1.75 4.69
CA LYS A 50 2.68 -2.21 4.35
C LYS A 50 1.63 -1.66 5.31
N THR A 51 1.95 -1.61 6.60
CA THR A 51 1.00 -1.28 7.67
C THR A 51 1.51 -0.17 8.58
N TYR A 52 0.59 0.48 9.29
CA TYR A 52 0.97 1.48 10.30
C TYR A 52 1.73 0.85 11.49
N GLU A 53 1.46 -0.42 11.81
CA GLU A 53 2.24 -1.15 12.80
C GLU A 53 3.69 -1.35 12.36
N GLY A 54 3.94 -1.58 11.07
CA GLY A 54 5.29 -1.59 10.52
C GLY A 54 6.02 -0.26 10.70
N VAL A 55 5.33 0.86 10.49
CA VAL A 55 5.89 2.20 10.74
C VAL A 55 6.27 2.38 12.21
N LYS A 56 5.37 2.02 13.13
CA LYS A 56 5.63 2.10 14.57
C LYS A 56 6.78 1.19 15.03
N ALA A 57 7.02 0.09 14.33
CA ALA A 57 8.14 -0.80 14.62
C ALA A 57 9.50 -0.22 14.18
N LEU A 58 9.53 0.71 13.22
CA LEU A 58 10.78 1.35 12.76
C LEU A 58 11.37 2.31 13.80
N GLU A 59 10.53 3.01 14.55
CA GLU A 59 10.98 3.98 15.53
C GLU A 59 10.08 3.99 16.76
N THR A 60 10.69 3.84 17.93
CA THR A 60 9.98 3.92 19.21
C THR A 60 10.53 5.07 20.04
N TYR A 61 9.68 5.59 20.93
CA TYR A 61 9.99 6.71 21.79
C TYR A 61 9.82 6.30 23.26
N ASP A 62 10.66 6.86 24.13
CA ASP A 62 10.51 6.70 25.57
C ASP A 62 9.39 7.62 26.12
N LYS A 63 9.20 7.58 27.45
CA LYS A 63 8.16 8.36 28.12
C LYS A 63 8.39 9.87 28.07
N ASP A 64 9.63 10.29 27.82
CA ASP A 64 10.03 11.70 27.70
C ASP A 64 9.97 12.16 26.24
N GLY A 65 9.52 11.29 25.32
CA GLY A 65 9.40 11.56 23.90
C GLY A 65 10.74 11.53 23.15
N GLN A 66 11.79 10.95 23.75
CA GLN A 66 13.08 10.79 23.10
C GLN A 66 13.12 9.50 22.28
N ILE A 67 13.85 9.52 21.17
CA ILE A 67 14.01 8.34 20.31
C ILE A 67 14.79 7.27 21.08
N ASN A 68 14.23 6.06 21.12
CA ASN A 68 14.91 4.90 21.70
C ASN A 68 15.85 4.28 20.67
N LYS A 69 17.13 4.69 20.72
CA LYS A 69 18.20 4.16 19.86
C LYS A 69 18.41 2.65 19.96
N GLY A 70 18.02 2.03 21.07
CA GLY A 70 18.12 0.57 21.28
C GLY A 70 17.02 -0.25 20.60
N SER A 71 16.20 0.34 19.73
CA SER A 71 15.06 -0.34 19.10
C SER A 71 14.93 -0.06 17.59
N GLY A 72 14.08 -0.84 16.92
CA GLY A 72 13.66 -0.59 15.54
C GLY A 72 14.81 -0.46 14.56
N PHE A 73 14.74 0.55 13.71
CA PHE A 73 15.72 0.79 12.66
C PHE A 73 17.05 1.32 13.20
N HIS A 74 17.04 2.04 14.32
CA HIS A 74 18.24 2.51 15.02
C HIS A 74 19.09 1.35 15.54
N ALA A 75 18.47 0.41 16.27
CA ALA A 75 19.19 -0.78 16.73
C ALA A 75 19.74 -1.64 15.59
N LEU A 76 19.01 -1.72 14.48
CA LEU A 76 19.49 -2.42 13.29
C LEU A 76 20.71 -1.70 12.70
N GLY A 77 20.64 -0.38 12.55
CA GLY A 77 21.75 0.44 12.08
C GLY A 77 23.00 0.26 12.94
N ASP A 78 22.86 0.35 14.26
CA ASP A 78 23.94 0.14 15.22
C ASP A 78 24.54 -1.27 15.10
N SER A 79 23.71 -2.29 14.90
CA SER A 79 24.17 -3.68 14.77
C SER A 79 25.06 -3.93 13.54
N ILE A 80 24.94 -3.09 12.50
CA ILE A 80 25.77 -3.15 11.29
C ILE A 80 26.80 -2.02 11.21
N GLY A 81 26.99 -1.25 12.29
CA GLY A 81 27.94 -0.13 12.35
C GLY A 81 27.55 1.07 11.48
N LYS A 82 26.25 1.27 11.24
CA LYS A 82 25.67 2.37 10.47
C LYS A 82 24.63 3.08 11.31
N GLU A 83 25.07 4.02 12.14
CA GLU A 83 24.15 4.87 12.89
C GLU A 83 23.28 5.67 11.90
N LEU A 84 21.98 5.68 12.16
CA LEU A 84 21.03 6.49 11.42
C LEU A 84 20.97 7.86 12.08
N ASP A 85 21.50 8.86 11.37
CA ASP A 85 21.42 10.25 11.78
C ASP A 85 20.46 11.03 10.87
N GLY A 86 19.70 11.94 11.46
CA GLY A 86 18.70 12.75 10.78
C GLY A 86 17.35 12.07 10.54
N ARG A 87 16.47 12.81 9.84
CA ARG A 87 15.11 12.35 9.52
C ARG A 87 15.11 11.52 8.24
N TYR A 88 14.29 10.49 8.20
CA TYR A 88 14.00 9.70 7.00
C TYR A 88 12.48 9.62 6.79
N LEU A 89 12.08 9.46 5.53
CA LEU A 89 10.67 9.35 5.17
C LEU A 89 10.21 7.89 5.20
N VAL A 90 8.99 7.68 5.71
CA VAL A 90 8.31 6.39 5.67
C VAL A 90 6.96 6.55 4.99
N ILE A 91 6.70 5.76 3.95
CA ILE A 91 5.42 5.70 3.25
C ILE A 91 4.67 4.46 3.72
N CYS A 92 3.49 4.65 4.32
CA CYS A 92 2.63 3.56 4.74
C CYS A 92 1.57 3.25 3.68
N LEU A 93 1.61 2.05 3.09
CA LEU A 93 0.67 1.65 2.04
C LEU A 93 -0.78 1.53 2.53
N GLU A 94 -1.00 1.22 3.81
CA GLU A 94 -2.33 1.19 4.42
C GLU A 94 -2.97 2.58 4.51
N ASN A 95 -2.16 3.64 4.60
CA ASN A 95 -2.64 5.01 4.78
C ASN A 95 -2.67 5.85 3.49
N ILE A 96 -2.16 5.33 2.37
CA ILE A 96 -2.29 6.01 1.08
C ILE A 96 -3.64 5.70 0.44
N ARG A 97 -4.20 6.70 -0.25
CA ARG A 97 -5.45 6.50 -0.98
C ARG A 97 -5.15 5.77 -2.30
N PRO A 98 -5.78 4.62 -2.57
CA PRO A 98 -5.63 3.96 -3.85
C PRO A 98 -6.29 4.79 -4.95
N TYR A 99 -5.78 4.67 -6.17
CA TYR A 99 -6.48 5.17 -7.34
C TYR A 99 -7.83 4.47 -7.50
N CYS A 100 -8.90 5.23 -7.73
CA CYS A 100 -10.28 4.73 -7.79
C CYS A 100 -10.90 4.79 -9.20
N GLY A 101 -10.09 4.96 -10.24
CA GLY A 101 -10.56 4.93 -11.63
C GLY A 101 -10.25 3.61 -12.34
N GLU A 102 -10.44 3.60 -13.65
CA GLU A 102 -10.35 2.39 -14.48
C GLU A 102 -8.91 2.00 -14.84
N PHE A 103 -8.77 0.75 -15.27
CA PHE A 103 -7.52 0.16 -15.73
C PHE A 103 -7.60 -0.15 -17.22
N MET A 104 -6.45 -0.15 -17.90
CA MET A 104 -6.37 -0.63 -19.27
C MET A 104 -6.78 -2.11 -19.33
N VAL A 105 -7.77 -2.41 -20.19
CA VAL A 105 -8.28 -3.77 -20.40
C VAL A 105 -7.17 -4.64 -21.00
N ASP A 106 -7.03 -5.86 -20.48
CA ASP A 106 -6.07 -6.89 -20.92
C ASP A 106 -4.58 -6.47 -20.89
N ASP A 107 -4.21 -5.43 -20.14
CA ASP A 107 -2.81 -5.03 -19.98
C ASP A 107 -2.11 -5.82 -18.84
N PRO A 108 -1.08 -6.64 -19.13
CA PRO A 108 -0.37 -7.42 -18.11
C PRO A 108 0.31 -6.56 -17.05
N GLN A 109 0.67 -5.32 -17.41
CA GLN A 109 1.26 -4.33 -16.51
C GLN A 109 0.23 -3.61 -15.63
N ARG A 110 -1.08 -3.81 -15.87
CA ARG A 110 -2.21 -3.19 -15.16
C ARG A 110 -2.08 -1.66 -15.08
N ARG A 111 -1.71 -1.03 -16.19
CA ARG A 111 -1.61 0.44 -16.29
C ARG A 111 -2.97 1.09 -16.04
N LEU A 112 -2.95 2.23 -15.36
CA LEU A 112 -4.15 3.05 -15.15
C LEU A 112 -4.68 3.60 -16.48
N ASP A 113 -5.99 3.55 -16.68
CA ASP A 113 -6.66 4.25 -17.77
C ASP A 113 -6.91 5.71 -17.35
N LEU A 114 -5.82 6.49 -17.40
CA LEU A 114 -5.89 7.92 -17.14
C LEU A 114 -6.38 8.63 -18.39
N LEU A 115 -7.42 9.45 -18.24
CA LEU A 115 -7.89 10.33 -19.30
C LEU A 115 -6.72 11.16 -19.84
N LYS A 116 -6.35 10.89 -21.09
CA LYS A 116 -5.36 11.70 -21.80
C LYS A 116 -5.91 13.12 -21.97
N PRO A 117 -5.11 14.18 -21.68
CA PRO A 117 -5.53 15.54 -21.96
C PRO A 117 -5.82 15.68 -23.46
N LYS A 118 -6.92 16.36 -23.81
CA LYS A 118 -7.36 16.49 -25.21
C LYS A 118 -6.53 17.57 -25.92
N LEU A 119 -5.40 17.19 -26.52
CA LEU A 119 -4.65 17.90 -27.58
C LEU A 119 -4.10 16.87 -28.60
N PRO A 120 -3.82 17.24 -29.87
CA PRO A 120 -3.91 16.32 -31.02
C PRO A 120 -2.98 15.11 -31.06
N ASN A 121 -1.85 15.09 -30.34
CA ASN A 121 -0.86 14.03 -30.50
C ASN A 121 -0.20 13.71 -29.15
N GLY A 122 -0.53 12.58 -28.54
CA GLY A 122 0.15 12.13 -27.32
C GLY A 122 -0.22 10.71 -26.90
N ASP A 123 0.78 9.82 -26.90
CA ASP A 123 0.69 8.52 -26.24
C ASP A 123 1.22 8.61 -24.82
N GLY A 124 0.34 8.33 -23.85
CA GLY A 124 0.65 8.34 -22.42
C GLY A 124 0.87 6.92 -21.88
N HIS A 125 1.70 6.81 -20.85
CA HIS A 125 1.94 5.57 -20.11
C HIS A 125 1.30 5.65 -18.72
N GLY A 126 0.55 4.61 -18.31
CA GLY A 126 -0.12 4.56 -17.01
C GLY A 126 0.81 4.16 -15.87
N LEU A 127 0.51 4.67 -14.67
CA LEU A 127 1.20 4.34 -13.41
C LEU A 127 0.57 3.10 -12.74
N ARG A 128 1.04 2.71 -11.54
CA ARG A 128 0.45 1.62 -10.74
C ARG A 128 -0.36 2.19 -9.56
N GLU A 129 -1.49 1.54 -9.28
CA GLU A 129 -2.65 1.97 -8.47
C GLU A 129 -2.42 2.51 -7.05
N THR A 130 -1.25 2.28 -6.44
CA THR A 130 -0.99 2.67 -5.04
C THR A 130 0.21 3.61 -4.91
N LEU A 131 1.40 3.06 -4.66
CA LEU A 131 2.61 3.83 -4.34
C LEU A 131 2.95 4.81 -5.46
N PHE A 132 3.06 4.34 -6.70
CA PHE A 132 3.50 5.19 -7.82
C PHE A 132 2.45 6.20 -8.25
N TYR A 133 1.15 5.90 -8.12
CA TYR A 133 0.12 6.92 -8.28
C TYR A 133 0.20 7.99 -7.17
N ASN A 134 0.51 7.64 -5.92
CA ASN A 134 0.66 8.65 -4.87
C ASN A 134 1.95 9.49 -5.05
N LEU A 135 3.02 8.90 -5.59
CA LEU A 135 4.29 9.59 -5.85
C LEU A 135 4.24 10.52 -7.06
N PHE A 136 3.57 10.09 -8.14
CA PHE A 136 3.56 10.83 -9.41
C PHE A 136 2.18 11.38 -9.79
N SER A 137 1.11 11.04 -9.07
CA SER A 137 -0.28 11.42 -9.39
C SER A 137 -0.60 11.27 -10.88
N ARG A 138 -0.90 12.37 -11.58
CA ARG A 138 -1.11 12.43 -13.03
C ARG A 138 -0.01 13.20 -13.76
N VAL A 139 1.24 13.09 -13.31
CA VAL A 139 2.39 13.74 -13.95
C VAL A 139 2.47 13.34 -15.42
N GLN A 140 2.52 14.34 -16.29
CA GLN A 140 2.57 14.17 -17.74
C GLN A 140 4.00 14.30 -18.25
N VAL A 141 4.37 13.50 -19.24
CA VAL A 141 5.69 13.56 -19.88
C VAL A 141 5.56 14.11 -21.29
N TYR A 142 6.33 15.16 -21.58
CA TYR A 142 6.37 15.85 -22.87
C TYR A 142 7.72 15.67 -23.54
N LYS A 143 7.75 15.78 -24.87
CA LYS A 143 9.00 15.66 -25.63
C LYS A 143 9.94 16.84 -25.40
N THR A 144 9.40 18.06 -25.37
CA THR A 144 10.18 19.30 -25.22
C THR A 144 9.54 20.24 -24.18
N ARG A 145 10.33 21.19 -23.65
CA ARG A 145 9.80 22.27 -22.81
C ARG A 145 8.75 23.10 -23.53
N GLU A 146 8.90 23.31 -24.83
CA GLU A 146 7.96 24.08 -25.65
C GLU A 146 6.59 23.38 -25.70
N ASP A 147 6.56 22.07 -25.98
CA ASP A 147 5.32 21.28 -25.96
C ASP A 147 4.64 21.29 -24.58
N MET A 148 5.46 21.21 -23.53
CA MET A 148 4.99 21.26 -22.14
C MET A 148 4.38 22.63 -21.81
N VAL A 149 5.04 23.72 -22.19
CA VAL A 149 4.55 25.10 -21.96
C VAL A 149 3.27 25.36 -22.76
N PHE A 150 3.20 24.90 -24.02
CA PHE A 150 2.00 25.00 -24.85
C PHE A 150 0.80 24.27 -24.22
N SER A 151 1.07 23.20 -23.47
CA SER A 151 0.06 22.38 -22.81
C SER A 151 -0.29 22.83 -21.38
N LEU A 152 0.28 23.95 -20.89
CA LEU A 152 0.05 24.48 -19.54
C LEU A 152 -1.42 24.47 -19.07
N PRO A 153 -2.41 24.90 -19.89
CA PRO A 153 -3.81 24.89 -19.47
C PRO A 153 -4.38 23.49 -19.19
N CYS A 154 -3.72 22.44 -19.66
CA CYS A 154 -4.15 21.04 -19.54
C CYS A 154 -3.38 20.26 -18.47
N ILE A 155 -2.38 20.86 -17.83
CA ILE A 155 -1.56 20.23 -16.80
C ILE A 155 -2.23 20.44 -15.44
N SER A 156 -2.61 19.34 -14.77
CA SER A 156 -3.29 19.39 -13.47
C SER A 156 -2.36 19.23 -12.28
N ASP A 157 -1.48 18.22 -12.30
CA ASP A 157 -0.75 17.79 -11.10
C ASP A 157 0.75 18.07 -11.20
N GLY A 158 1.30 17.94 -12.41
CA GLY A 158 2.71 18.16 -12.69
C GLY A 158 3.06 17.70 -14.09
N ALA A 159 4.23 18.10 -14.55
CA ALA A 159 4.74 17.73 -15.87
C ALA A 159 6.25 17.71 -15.90
N ILE A 160 6.78 16.88 -16.79
CA ILE A 160 8.21 16.74 -17.07
C ILE A 160 8.38 16.80 -18.58
N SER A 161 9.42 17.46 -19.07
CA SER A 161 9.83 17.34 -20.46
C SER A 161 11.15 16.57 -20.59
N LEU A 162 11.32 15.81 -21.69
CA LEU A 162 12.50 14.97 -21.89
C LEU A 162 13.81 15.76 -22.02
N ASP A 163 13.74 17.03 -22.41
CA ASP A 163 14.85 18.00 -22.43
C ASP A 163 15.12 18.64 -21.05
N GLY A 164 14.37 18.25 -20.01
CA GLY A 164 14.65 18.55 -18.61
C GLY A 164 13.88 19.74 -18.02
N GLY A 165 12.71 20.07 -18.54
CA GLY A 165 11.77 20.99 -17.88
C GLY A 165 10.93 20.26 -16.84
N MET A 166 10.56 20.95 -15.77
CA MET A 166 9.66 20.40 -14.74
C MET A 166 8.67 21.42 -14.20
N ILE A 167 7.44 20.96 -14.03
CA ILE A 167 6.33 21.64 -13.34
C ILE A 167 5.92 20.71 -12.20
N LYS A 168 6.08 21.16 -10.96
CA LYS A 168 5.81 20.35 -9.75
C LYS A 168 4.33 20.39 -9.32
N GLY A 169 3.56 21.31 -9.90
CA GLY A 169 2.16 21.58 -9.60
C GLY A 169 1.67 22.80 -10.35
N VAL A 170 0.36 23.06 -10.31
CA VAL A 170 -0.22 24.27 -10.93
C VAL A 170 0.47 25.51 -10.39
N GLY A 171 1.11 26.28 -11.27
CA GLY A 171 1.84 27.50 -10.92
C GLY A 171 3.21 27.28 -10.25
N VAL A 172 3.68 26.03 -10.12
CA VAL A 172 4.97 25.71 -9.47
C VAL A 172 5.96 25.17 -10.50
N PHE A 173 6.93 26.01 -10.88
CA PHE A 173 7.94 25.70 -11.89
C PHE A 173 9.29 25.42 -11.25
N SER A 174 10.01 24.42 -11.77
CA SER A 174 11.41 24.18 -11.40
C SER A 174 12.33 24.80 -12.44
N LEU A 175 13.14 25.78 -12.03
CA LEU A 175 14.08 26.51 -12.89
C LEU A 175 15.51 26.37 -12.35
N GLY A 176 16.49 26.63 -13.20
CA GLY A 176 17.93 26.55 -12.85
C GLY A 176 18.63 25.34 -13.45
N ASN A 177 19.91 25.18 -13.09
CA ASN A 177 20.71 24.06 -13.56
C ASN A 177 20.22 22.76 -12.97
N ARG A 178 20.30 21.70 -13.78
CA ARG A 178 19.98 20.35 -13.34
C ARG A 178 21.08 19.85 -12.42
N ASN A 179 20.69 19.42 -11.23
CA ASN A 179 21.60 18.68 -10.36
C ASN A 179 21.65 17.23 -10.84
N ASP A 180 22.81 16.59 -10.77
CA ASP A 180 22.83 15.14 -10.95
C ASP A 180 22.16 14.47 -9.75
N VAL A 181 21.42 13.40 -10.02
CA VAL A 181 20.75 12.63 -8.98
C VAL A 181 21.49 11.31 -8.83
N ASP A 182 22.11 11.13 -7.67
CA ASP A 182 22.91 9.95 -7.33
C ASP A 182 22.07 8.67 -7.26
N VAL A 183 20.79 8.80 -6.93
CA VAL A 183 19.84 7.70 -6.78
C VAL A 183 18.87 7.69 -7.95
N ARG A 184 18.80 6.57 -8.69
CA ARG A 184 17.95 6.43 -9.87
C ARG A 184 17.18 5.11 -9.84
N PHE A 185 16.07 5.05 -10.56
CA PHE A 185 15.36 3.78 -10.76
C PHE A 185 16.23 2.81 -11.57
N PRO A 186 16.32 1.55 -11.17
CA PRO A 186 17.04 0.53 -11.92
C PRO A 186 16.35 0.25 -13.26
N LYS A 187 17.13 -0.16 -14.25
CA LYS A 187 16.60 -0.70 -15.50
C LYS A 187 15.99 -2.08 -15.28
N SER A 188 15.06 -2.48 -16.14
CA SER A 188 14.78 -3.91 -16.25
C SER A 188 16.01 -4.61 -16.84
N SER A 189 16.66 -5.45 -16.03
CA SER A 189 17.73 -6.31 -16.52
C SER A 189 17.10 -7.38 -17.41
N VAL A 190 17.41 -7.38 -18.71
CA VAL A 190 16.98 -8.41 -19.68
C VAL A 190 17.69 -9.76 -19.42
N THR A 191 18.68 -9.82 -18.53
CA THR A 191 19.36 -11.06 -18.17
C THR A 191 18.88 -11.56 -16.81
N SER A 192 17.70 -12.17 -16.75
CA SER A 192 17.42 -13.10 -15.65
C SER A 192 17.85 -14.50 -16.09
N THR A 193 18.83 -15.07 -15.41
CA THR A 193 19.14 -16.51 -15.41
C THR A 193 17.99 -17.37 -14.82
N LEU A 194 16.82 -16.77 -14.60
CA LEU A 194 15.62 -17.38 -14.07
C LEU A 194 14.72 -17.80 -15.24
N PRO A 195 14.05 -18.98 -15.14
CA PRO A 195 13.11 -19.42 -16.16
C PRO A 195 12.01 -18.39 -16.42
N ASP A 196 11.61 -18.23 -17.69
CA ASP A 196 10.61 -17.24 -18.14
C ASP A 196 9.28 -17.29 -17.34
N ASN A 197 8.93 -18.44 -16.77
CA ASN A 197 7.70 -18.66 -16.01
C ASN A 197 7.78 -18.33 -14.51
N TYR A 198 8.95 -17.93 -14.00
CA TYR A 198 9.17 -17.72 -12.56
C TYR A 198 8.28 -16.60 -12.02
N PHE A 199 8.24 -15.45 -12.71
CA PHE A 199 7.47 -14.28 -12.27
C PHE A 199 5.96 -14.53 -12.33
N ASP A 200 5.49 -15.25 -13.35
CA ASP A 200 4.07 -15.62 -13.48
C ASP A 200 3.67 -16.58 -12.36
N THR A 201 4.51 -17.57 -12.05
CA THR A 201 4.28 -18.52 -10.96
C THR A 201 4.28 -17.82 -9.60
N GLU A 202 5.21 -16.88 -9.37
CA GLU A 202 5.26 -16.08 -8.14
C GLU A 202 4.01 -15.18 -7.98
N LYS A 203 3.58 -14.52 -9.07
CA LYS A 203 2.35 -13.71 -9.09
C LYS A 203 1.13 -14.57 -8.77
N HIS A 204 1.00 -15.73 -9.41
CA HIS A 204 -0.09 -16.66 -9.18
C HIS A 204 -0.09 -17.17 -7.72
N LEU A 205 1.08 -17.50 -7.17
CA LEU A 205 1.20 -17.92 -5.78
C LEU A 205 0.74 -16.83 -4.79
N LYS A 206 1.12 -15.57 -5.03
CA LYS A 206 0.68 -14.43 -4.21
C LYS A 206 -0.83 -14.23 -4.29
N GLU A 207 -1.42 -14.33 -5.48
CA GLU A 207 -2.87 -14.23 -5.67
C GLU A 207 -3.63 -15.37 -4.98
N MET A 208 -3.15 -16.61 -5.11
CA MET A 208 -3.75 -17.77 -4.46
C MET A 208 -3.66 -17.69 -2.94
N LYS A 209 -2.55 -17.18 -2.42
CA LYS A 209 -2.39 -16.93 -0.98
C LYS A 209 -3.37 -15.87 -0.48
N TRP A 210 -3.53 -14.76 -1.21
CA TRP A 210 -4.51 -13.72 -0.87
C TRP A 210 -5.95 -14.24 -0.89
N LYS A 211 -6.33 -15.01 -1.93
CA LYS A 211 -7.65 -15.66 -2.00
C LYS A 211 -7.91 -16.58 -0.80
N ARG A 212 -6.90 -17.35 -0.37
CA ARG A 212 -6.98 -18.22 0.81
C ARG A 212 -7.21 -17.42 2.09
N GLU A 213 -6.47 -16.33 2.31
CA GLU A 213 -6.62 -15.48 3.49
C GLU A 213 -8.01 -14.84 3.58
N LYS A 214 -8.51 -14.30 2.46
CA LYS A 214 -9.87 -13.75 2.37
C LYS A 214 -10.95 -14.80 2.69
N MET A 215 -10.82 -16.00 2.14
CA MET A 215 -11.74 -17.11 2.42
C MET A 215 -11.74 -17.50 3.91
N LEU A 216 -10.58 -17.50 4.57
CA LEU A 216 -10.48 -17.78 6.00
C LEU A 216 -11.16 -16.71 6.86
N GLU A 217 -11.09 -15.43 6.46
CA GLU A 217 -11.83 -14.36 7.13
C GLU A 217 -13.34 -14.51 6.98
N ASP A 218 -13.81 -14.88 5.79
CA ASP A 218 -15.23 -15.13 5.53
C ASP A 218 -15.75 -16.33 6.34
N ILE A 219 -14.99 -17.43 6.40
CA ILE A 219 -15.33 -18.60 7.26
C ILE A 219 -15.44 -18.19 8.73
N LYS A 220 -14.50 -17.39 9.24
CA LYS A 220 -14.57 -16.90 10.64
C LYS A 220 -15.80 -16.04 10.87
N ARG A 221 -16.15 -15.17 9.92
CA ARG A 221 -17.34 -14.32 9.99
C ARG A 221 -18.62 -15.15 10.01
N GLU A 222 -18.75 -16.12 9.11
CA GLU A 222 -19.91 -17.02 9.06
C GLU A 222 -20.03 -17.88 10.32
N GLN A 223 -18.90 -18.38 10.85
CA GLN A 223 -18.89 -19.13 12.11
C GLN A 223 -19.42 -18.29 13.27
N ALA A 224 -19.00 -17.03 13.38
CA ALA A 224 -19.50 -16.12 14.42
C ALA A 224 -21.02 -15.87 14.30
N LEU A 225 -21.54 -15.75 13.07
CA LEU A 225 -22.97 -15.60 12.83
C LEU A 225 -23.74 -16.89 13.20
N LEU A 226 -23.21 -18.05 12.85
CA LEU A 226 -23.79 -19.34 13.20
C LEU A 226 -23.86 -19.51 14.72
N ASP A 227 -22.78 -19.18 15.43
CA ASP A 227 -22.71 -19.29 16.89
C ASP A 227 -23.74 -18.36 17.55
N SER A 228 -23.86 -17.12 17.06
CA SER A 228 -24.87 -16.17 17.51
C SER A 228 -26.31 -16.67 17.25
N ALA A 229 -26.58 -17.22 16.06
CA ALA A 229 -27.89 -17.77 15.72
C ALA A 229 -28.25 -18.97 16.60
N ARG A 230 -27.27 -19.84 16.87
CA ARG A 230 -27.42 -21.01 17.75
C ARG A 230 -27.74 -20.60 19.19
N GLN A 231 -27.03 -19.61 19.73
CA GLN A 231 -27.33 -19.06 21.05
C GLN A 231 -28.73 -18.46 21.12
N SER A 232 -29.13 -17.69 20.10
CA SER A 232 -30.49 -17.15 20.02
C SER A 232 -31.55 -18.24 19.95
N PHE A 233 -31.28 -19.34 19.25
CA PHE A 233 -32.20 -20.48 19.15
C PHE A 233 -32.36 -21.19 20.51
N GLU A 234 -31.26 -21.52 21.19
CA GLU A 234 -31.34 -22.17 22.51
C GLU A 234 -32.07 -21.29 23.53
N ARG A 235 -31.79 -19.97 23.54
CA ARG A 235 -32.53 -19.02 24.39
C ARG A 235 -34.05 -19.04 24.13
N LYS A 236 -34.46 -18.96 22.86
CA LYS A 236 -35.90 -19.00 22.49
C LYS A 236 -36.54 -20.35 22.83
N LYS A 237 -35.81 -21.45 22.69
CA LYS A 237 -36.27 -22.79 23.05
C LYS A 237 -36.50 -22.90 24.56
N GLU A 238 -35.60 -22.39 25.39
CA GLU A 238 -35.80 -22.35 26.85
C GLU A 238 -36.99 -21.48 27.25
N GLU A 239 -37.14 -20.31 26.63
CA GLU A 239 -38.30 -19.42 26.81
C GLU A 239 -39.62 -20.14 26.47
N PHE A 240 -39.63 -20.87 25.35
CA PHE A 240 -40.80 -21.63 24.91
C PHE A 240 -41.14 -22.78 25.86
N VAL A 241 -40.14 -23.53 26.35
CA VAL A 241 -40.36 -24.59 27.35
C VAL A 241 -40.93 -24.03 28.65
N LYS A 242 -40.42 -22.89 29.13
CA LYS A 242 -40.96 -22.19 30.30
C LYS A 242 -42.41 -21.77 30.09
N PHE A 243 -42.75 -21.26 28.91
CA PHE A 243 -44.12 -20.87 28.56
C PHE A 243 -45.10 -22.07 28.60
N LEU A 244 -44.69 -23.23 28.07
CA LEU A 244 -45.51 -24.45 28.12
C LEU A 244 -45.74 -24.93 29.56
N ALA A 245 -44.72 -24.90 30.41
CA ALA A 245 -44.84 -25.31 31.82
C ALA A 245 -45.78 -24.40 32.64
N HIS A 246 -45.79 -23.09 32.37
CA HIS A 246 -46.74 -22.17 33.01
C HIS A 246 -48.18 -22.41 32.54
N SER A 247 -48.36 -22.69 31.25
CA SER A 247 -49.68 -22.90 30.67
C SER A 247 -50.34 -24.19 31.17
N SER A 248 -49.56 -25.27 31.36
CA SER A 248 -50.07 -26.52 31.94
C SER A 248 -50.43 -26.40 33.42
N ALA A 249 -49.68 -25.61 34.20
CA ALA A 249 -49.98 -25.33 35.60
C ALA A 249 -51.32 -24.56 35.77
N TYR A 250 -51.60 -23.61 34.89
CA TYR A 250 -52.88 -22.89 34.86
C TYR A 250 -54.06 -23.80 34.48
N ALA A 251 -53.88 -24.68 33.48
CA ALA A 251 -54.92 -25.62 33.06
C ALA A 251 -55.26 -26.67 34.15
N ALA A 252 -54.27 -27.09 34.93
CA ALA A 252 -54.47 -28.04 36.04
C ALA A 252 -55.25 -27.41 37.22
N GLN A 253 -55.13 -26.09 37.45
CA GLN A 253 -55.88 -25.39 38.49
C GLN A 253 -57.34 -25.11 38.10
N ALA A 254 -57.64 -24.96 36.81
CA ALA A 254 -59.00 -24.72 36.33
C ALA A 254 -59.88 -26.00 36.25
N GLY A 255 -59.30 -27.19 36.42
CA GLY A 255 -60.00 -28.48 36.35
C GLY A 255 -60.60 -28.99 37.66
N PHE A 256 -60.43 -28.29 38.78
CA PHE A 256 -60.89 -28.73 40.10
C PHE A 256 -61.93 -27.76 40.68
N THR A 257 -63.18 -27.86 40.20
CA THR A 257 -64.35 -27.37 40.94
C THR A 257 -65.18 -28.58 41.39
N PRO A 258 -65.08 -29.01 42.66
CA PRO A 258 -65.99 -30.02 43.20
C PRO A 258 -67.40 -29.42 43.29
N ARG A 259 -68.40 -30.24 42.92
CA ARG A 259 -69.83 -29.96 43.01
C ARG A 259 -70.29 -29.62 44.42
#